data_AF-A0A6V7KI08-F1
#
_entry.id   AF-A0A6V7KI08-F1
#
_cell.length_a   1.000
_cell.length_b   1.000
_cell.length_c   1.000
_cell.angle_alpha   90.00
_cell.angle_beta   90.00
_cell.angle_gamma   90.00
#
_symmetry.space_group_name_H-M   'P 1'
#
loop_
_entity.id
_entity.type
_entity.pdbx_description
1 polymer ?
#
loop_
_entity_poly.entity_id
_entity_poly.type
_entity_poly.pdbx_seq_one_letter_code
_entity_poly.pdbx_strand_id
1 'polypeptide(L)'
;IWNPYNDTNRKWLYHIYTFVIVALIMIVRLDGYVKQAWSLRDDFLNLTLTLLFACGFACGLLKNVNLLLYRTDVEFICEALNWERRQPGAGDIGL
;
A
#
# COMPACT_ATOMS: atom_id res chain seq x y z
N ILE A 1 -14.59 -9.77 -14.98
CA ILE A 1 -13.41 -9.16 -14.32
C ILE A 1 -13.69 -7.66 -14.24
N TRP A 2 -13.98 -7.14 -13.04
CA TRP A 2 -14.22 -5.72 -12.85
C TRP A 2 -12.89 -4.99 -13.03
N ASN A 3 -12.71 -4.30 -14.15
CA ASN A 3 -11.50 -3.54 -14.46
C ASN A 3 -11.76 -2.06 -14.13
N PRO A 4 -11.33 -1.58 -12.94
CA PRO A 4 -11.53 -0.17 -12.54
C PRO A 4 -10.76 0.83 -13.39
N TYR A 5 -9.92 0.36 -14.32
CA TYR A 5 -9.03 1.19 -15.15
C TYR A 5 -9.57 1.53 -16.54
N ASN A 6 -10.79 1.12 -16.88
CA ASN A 6 -11.37 1.36 -18.20
C ASN A 6 -11.91 2.80 -18.39
N ASP A 7 -12.14 3.55 -17.30
CA ASP A 7 -12.64 4.94 -17.34
C ASP A 7 -11.59 5.91 -16.80
N THR A 8 -11.12 6.81 -17.67
CA THR A 8 -10.10 7.85 -17.37
C THR A 8 -10.47 8.71 -16.15
N ASN A 9 -11.76 9.02 -15.95
CA ASN A 9 -12.23 9.82 -14.81
C ASN A 9 -12.16 9.07 -13.48
N ARG A 10 -12.32 7.74 -13.48
CA ARG A 10 -12.25 6.92 -12.25
C ARG A 10 -10.81 6.72 -11.78
N LYS A 11 -9.83 6.69 -12.71
CA LYS A 11 -8.40 6.65 -12.40
C LYS A 11 -7.97 7.81 -11.51
N TRP A 12 -8.36 9.03 -11.87
CA TRP A 12 -7.96 10.24 -11.12
C TRP A 12 -8.56 10.28 -9.72
N LEU A 13 -9.85 9.93 -9.60
CA LEU A 13 -10.54 9.87 -8.30
C LEU A 13 -9.89 8.83 -7.38
N TYR A 14 -9.52 7.66 -7.91
CA TYR A 14 -8.77 6.66 -7.16
C TYR A 14 -7.40 7.18 -6.74
N HIS A 15 -6.73 7.95 -7.60
CA HIS A 15 -5.42 8.49 -7.28
C HIS A 15 -5.47 9.48 -6.12
N ILE A 16 -6.46 10.38 -6.13
CA ILE A 16 -6.70 11.30 -5.02
C ILE A 16 -7.11 10.54 -3.77
N TYR A 17 -8.03 9.59 -3.88
CA TYR A 17 -8.48 8.80 -2.73
C TYR A 17 -7.30 8.06 -2.09
N THR A 18 -6.46 7.43 -2.90
CA THR A 18 -5.30 6.66 -2.41
C THR A 18 -4.28 7.61 -1.80
N PHE A 19 -3.98 8.76 -2.41
CA PHE A 19 -3.06 9.74 -1.86
C PHE A 19 -3.58 10.37 -0.57
N VAL A 20 -4.82 10.87 -0.57
CA VAL A 20 -5.46 11.54 0.57
C VAL A 20 -5.64 10.57 1.74
N ILE A 21 -6.18 9.38 1.50
CA ILE A 21 -6.40 8.41 2.59
C ILE A 21 -5.09 7.86 3.12
N VAL A 22 -4.17 7.45 2.24
CA VAL A 22 -2.91 6.87 2.71
C VAL A 22 -2.06 7.94 3.38
N ALA A 23 -1.98 9.18 2.86
CA ALA A 23 -1.18 10.22 3.49
C ALA A 23 -1.85 10.75 4.78
N LEU A 24 -3.09 11.23 4.74
CA LEU A 24 -3.71 11.87 5.91
C LEU A 24 -4.01 10.89 7.04
N ILE A 25 -4.65 9.74 6.75
CA ILE A 25 -5.04 8.82 7.82
C ILE A 25 -3.81 8.21 8.49
N MET A 26 -2.77 7.89 7.72
CA MET A 26 -1.55 7.32 8.29
C MET A 26 -0.74 8.34 9.11
N ILE A 27 -0.65 9.59 8.66
CA ILE A 27 0.03 10.66 9.41
C ILE A 27 -0.71 10.93 10.74
N VAL A 28 -2.03 11.05 10.71
CA VAL A 28 -2.85 11.25 11.93
C VAL A 28 -2.70 10.08 12.90
N ARG A 29 -2.64 8.84 12.39
CA ARG A 29 -2.40 7.66 13.23
C ARG A 29 -1.01 7.64 13.85
N LEU A 30 0.03 8.01 13.11
CA LEU A 30 1.39 8.14 13.64
C LEU A 30 1.47 9.17 14.77
N ASP A 31 0.85 10.34 14.59
CA ASP A 31 0.75 11.35 15.65
C ASP A 31 0.01 10.82 16.88
N GLY A 32 -1.08 10.06 16.67
CA GLY A 32 -1.80 9.37 17.73
C GLY A 32 -0.93 8.38 18.51
N TYR A 33 -0.13 7.56 17.82
CA TYR A 33 0.79 6.62 18.47
C TYR A 33 1.87 7.32 19.29
N VAL A 34 2.42 8.43 18.79
CA VAL A 34 3.40 9.24 19.53
C VAL A 34 2.77 9.79 20.80
N LYS A 35 1.61 10.44 20.71
CA LYS A 35 0.90 10.98 21.88
C LYS A 35 0.55 9.89 22.89
N GLN A 36 0.13 8.72 22.42
CA GLN A 36 -0.18 7.58 23.28
C GLN A 36 1.08 7.05 23.98
N ALA A 37 2.21 6.93 23.27
CA ALA A 37 3.49 6.54 23.87
C ALA A 37 3.97 7.53 24.93
N TRP A 38 3.76 8.84 24.72
CA TRP A 38 4.04 9.86 25.73
C TRP A 38 3.15 9.71 26.98
N SER A 39 1.87 9.37 26.80
CA SER A 39 0.94 9.16 27.93
C SER A 39 1.22 7.89 28.74
N LEU A 40 1.85 6.88 28.11
CA LEU A 40 2.13 5.56 28.71
C LEU A 40 3.59 5.43 29.16
N ARG A 41 4.32 6.54 29.30
CA ARG A 41 5.77 6.55 29.59
C ARG A 41 6.15 5.74 30.84
N ASP A 42 5.28 5.74 31.84
CA ASP A 42 5.51 5.09 33.13
C ASP A 42 5.12 3.60 33.13
N ASP A 43 4.44 3.13 32.08
CA ASP A 43 3.99 1.74 31.94
C ASP A 43 4.72 1.04 30.80
N PHE A 44 5.85 0.40 31.16
CA PHE A 44 6.80 -0.18 30.20
C PHE A 44 6.16 -1.19 29.23
N LEU A 45 5.21 -1.99 29.72
CA LEU A 45 4.53 -3.00 28.89
C LEU A 45 3.69 -2.31 27.80
N ASN A 46 2.88 -1.34 28.19
CA ASN A 46 1.98 -0.62 27.30
C ASN A 46 2.73 0.31 26.34
N LEU A 47 3.85 0.91 26.78
CA LEU A 47 4.74 1.67 25.92
C LEU A 47 5.38 0.80 24.83
N THR A 48 5.90 -0.37 25.21
CA THR A 48 6.54 -1.30 24.26
C THR A 48 5.54 -1.82 23.23
N LEU A 49 4.32 -2.17 23.66
CA LEU A 49 3.24 -2.59 22.77
C LEU A 49 2.87 -1.47 21.78
N THR A 50 2.72 -0.23 22.27
CA THR A 50 2.39 0.94 21.44
C THR A 50 3.47 1.23 20.40
N LEU A 51 4.75 1.12 20.78
CA LEU A 51 5.88 1.26 19.85
C LEU A 51 5.92 0.16 18.80
N LEU A 52 5.62 -1.10 19.17
CA LEU A 52 5.53 -2.20 18.21
C LEU A 52 4.47 -1.94 17.14
N PHE A 53 3.28 -1.47 17.56
CA PHE A 53 2.22 -1.07 16.65
C PHE A 53 2.62 0.12 15.77
N ALA A 54 3.29 1.12 16.33
CA ALA A 54 3.81 2.26 15.59
C ALA A 54 4.82 1.84 14.51
N CYS A 55 5.75 0.94 14.84
CA CYS A 55 6.73 0.39 13.89
C CYS A 55 6.06 -0.43 12.77
N GLY A 56 5.07 -1.25 13.10
CA GLY A 56 4.28 -1.99 12.09
C GLY A 56 3.55 -1.04 11.14
N PHE A 57 2.95 0.03 11.67
CA PHE A 57 2.32 1.08 10.87
C PHE A 57 3.32 1.83 9.98
N ALA A 58 4.49 2.18 10.51
CA ALA A 58 5.54 2.86 9.76
C ALA A 58 6.05 1.99 8.59
N CYS A 59 6.24 0.69 8.81
CA CYS A 59 6.61 -0.25 7.75
C CYS A 59 5.51 -0.36 6.66
N GLY A 60 4.24 -0.42 7.07
CA GLY A 60 3.11 -0.37 6.14
C GLY A 60 3.05 0.91 5.33
N LEU A 61 3.33 2.07 5.95
CA LEU A 61 3.42 3.37 5.29
C LEU A 61 4.55 3.39 4.27
N LEU A 62 5.75 2.94 4.65
CA LEU A 62 6.89 2.80 3.76
C LEU A 62 6.56 1.94 2.53
N LYS A 63 5.88 0.81 2.73
CA LYS A 63 5.44 -0.06 1.63
C LYS A 63 4.44 0.65 0.70
N ASN A 64 3.50 1.40 1.24
CA ASN A 64 2.53 2.15 0.44
C ASN A 64 3.19 3.30 -0.35
N VAL A 65 4.14 4.01 0.26
CA VAL A 65 4.93 5.04 -0.42
C VAL A 65 5.79 4.42 -1.51
N ASN A 66 6.43 3.28 -1.23
CA ASN A 66 7.21 2.54 -2.21
C ASN A 66 6.35 2.11 -3.40
N LEU A 67 5.13 1.62 -3.15
CA LEU A 67 4.19 1.25 -4.20
C LEU A 67 3.70 2.46 -5.01
N LEU A 68 3.55 3.62 -4.39
CA LEU A 68 3.20 4.87 -5.09
C LEU A 68 4.35 5.37 -5.97
N LEU A 69 5.60 5.28 -5.50
CA LEU A 69 6.79 5.74 -6.24
C LEU A 69 7.14 4.82 -7.41
N TYR A 70 7.14 3.51 -7.18
CA TYR A 70 7.46 2.49 -8.19
C TYR A 70 6.23 1.96 -8.91
N ARG A 71 5.10 2.67 -8.84
CA ARG A 71 3.83 2.23 -9.42
C ARG A 71 3.96 1.92 -10.91
N THR A 72 4.65 2.78 -11.65
CA THR A 72 4.84 2.66 -13.09
C THR A 72 5.63 1.40 -13.45
N ASP A 73 6.65 1.07 -12.65
CA ASP A 73 7.46 -0.13 -12.85
C ASP A 73 6.66 -1.40 -12.53
N VAL A 74 5.82 -1.36 -11.49
CA VAL A 74 4.91 -2.47 -11.14
C VAL A 74 3.85 -2.67 -12.22
N GLU A 75 3.25 -1.59 -12.74
CA GLU A 75 2.29 -1.65 -13.84
C GLU A 75 2.96 -2.22 -15.11
N PHE A 76 4.18 -1.79 -15.42
CA PHE A 76 4.96 -2.32 -16.54
C PHE A 76 5.26 -3.82 -16.39
N ILE A 77 5.70 -4.28 -15.21
CA ILE A 77 5.95 -5.70 -14.94
C ILE A 77 4.66 -6.52 -15.06
N CYS A 78 3.54 -6.01 -14.55
CA CYS A 78 2.24 -6.67 -14.67
C CYS A 78 1.75 -6.77 -16.13
N GLU A 79 1.98 -5.74 -16.95
CA GLU A 79 1.68 -5.79 -18.37
C GLU A 79 2.58 -6.79 -19.12
N ALA A 80 3.88 -6.80 -18.81
CA ALA A 80 4.82 -7.77 -19.38
C ALA A 80 4.45 -9.22 -19.04
N LEU A 81 4.13 -9.52 -17.78
CA LEU A 81 3.65 -10.85 -17.36
C LEU A 81 2.32 -11.24 -18.02
N ASN A 82 1.40 -10.29 -18.18
CA ASN A 82 0.14 -10.55 -18.87
C ASN A 82 0.31 -10.73 -20.38
N TRP A 83 1.32 -10.11 -20.98
CA TRP A 83 1.70 -10.31 -22.37
C TRP A 83 2.23 -11.73 -22.60
N GLU A 84 3.14 -12.22 -21.74
CA GLU A 84 3.62 -13.60 -21.78
C GLU A 84 2.47 -14.61 -21.66
N ARG A 85 1.51 -14.34 -20.77
CA ARG A 85 0.34 -15.20 -20.58
C ARG A 85 -0.64 -15.22 -21.77
N ARG A 86 -0.59 -14.21 -22.64
CA ARG A 86 -1.44 -14.09 -23.84
C ARG A 86 -0.76 -14.59 -25.11
N GLN A 87 0.51 -15.00 -25.05
CA GLN A 87 1.16 -15.60 -26.20
C GLN A 87 0.47 -16.92 -26.56
N PRO A 88 0.04 -17.11 -27.82
CA PRO A 88 -0.52 -18.37 -28.28
C PRO A 88 0.60 -19.41 -28.32
N GLY A 89 0.71 -20.21 -27.26
CA GLY A 89 1.77 -21.22 -27.08
C GLY A 89 1.96 -21.70 -25.64
N ALA A 90 1.51 -20.94 -24.63
CA ALA A 90 1.59 -21.35 -23.23
C ALA A 90 0.54 -22.40 -22.80
N GLY A 91 -0.33 -22.84 -23.74
CA GLY A 91 -1.38 -23.83 -23.51
C GLY A 91 -1.07 -25.25 -24.03
N ASP A 92 0.01 -25.44 -24.78
CA ASP A 92 0.36 -26.73 -25.41
C ASP A 92 1.56 -27.42 -24.74
N ILE A 93 1.60 -27.39 -23.40
CA ILE A 93 2.39 -28.37 -22.64
C ILE A 93 1.41 -29.09 -21.73
N GLY A 94 0.84 -30.17 -22.29
CA GLY A 94 -0.22 -30.97 -21.73
C GLY A 94 0.14 -31.64 -20.41
N LEU A 95 -0.83 -31.61 -19.52
CA LEU A 95 -1.21 -32.73 -18.68
C LEU A 95 -2.21 -33.59 -19.46
#